data_AF-A0A8H4BRY0-F1
#
_entry.id   AF-A0A8H4BRY0-F1
#
_cell.length_a   1.000
_cell.length_b   1.000
_cell.length_c   1.000
_cell.angle_alpha   90.00
_cell.angle_beta   90.00
_cell.angle_gamma   90.00
#
_symmetry.space_group_name_H-M   'P 1'
#
loop_
_entity.id
_entity.type
_entity.pdbx_description
1 polymer ?
#
loop_
_entity_poly.entity_id
_entity_poly.type
_entity_poly.pdbx_seq_one_letter_code
_entity_poly.pdbx_strand_id
1 'polypeptide(L)'
;MVDDNSISHAPPGSGGAEDDDSDGSGMPDKRSGRRKIKIEYINDKSRRHITFSKRKAGIMKKAYELSTLTGTQVLLLVVSETGLVYTFTTPKLQPLVTKPEGKNLIQSCLNAPDPIESASSSSMDHHHQQAQQQSRSVMTTNNAPTSPPTVSTTHNRFY
;
A
#
# COMPACT_ATOMS: atom_id res chain seq x y z
N MET A 1 8.67 42.03 51.54
CA MET A 1 9.04 42.20 52.97
C MET A 1 8.40 41.04 53.69
N VAL A 2 9.25 40.13 54.18
CA VAL A 2 9.04 39.03 55.16
C VAL A 2 7.85 38.08 54.85
N ASP A 3 8.02 36.76 54.84
CA ASP A 3 8.25 35.98 56.05
C ASP A 3 9.22 34.80 55.86
N ASP A 4 9.99 34.66 56.94
CA ASP A 4 10.93 33.61 57.30
C ASP A 4 10.17 32.32 57.67
N ASN A 5 10.64 31.16 57.20
CA ASN A 5 10.34 29.90 57.90
C ASN A 5 11.58 29.01 57.90
N SER A 6 12.41 29.24 58.90
CA SER A 6 13.51 28.38 59.34
C SER A 6 12.99 27.08 59.98
N ILE A 7 13.44 25.91 59.51
CA ILE A 7 13.54 24.69 60.33
C ILE A 7 14.88 24.00 60.06
N SER A 8 15.54 23.68 61.17
CA SER A 8 16.91 23.24 61.40
C SER A 8 17.16 21.73 61.24
N HIS A 9 18.36 21.41 60.72
CA HIS A 9 19.31 20.32 61.03
C HIS A 9 18.87 18.95 61.59
N ALA A 10 19.33 17.88 60.92
CA ALA A 10 19.88 16.67 61.54
C ALA A 10 21.05 16.09 60.68
N PRO A 11 22.03 15.37 61.29
CA PRO A 11 23.35 15.09 60.70
C PRO A 11 23.45 13.78 59.87
N PRO A 12 24.54 13.56 59.11
CA PRO A 12 24.77 12.30 58.40
C PRO A 12 25.29 11.21 59.36
N GLY A 13 24.52 10.12 59.50
CA GLY A 13 24.94 8.92 60.21
C GLY A 13 25.71 7.96 59.30
N SER A 14 26.93 7.61 59.71
CA SER A 14 27.78 6.60 59.10
C SER A 14 27.37 5.18 59.51
N GLY A 15 27.55 4.22 58.60
CA GLY A 15 27.94 2.85 58.96
C GLY A 15 27.02 1.76 58.44
N GLY A 16 27.60 0.81 57.70
CA GLY A 16 26.98 -0.47 57.38
C GLY A 16 27.28 -0.93 55.95
N ALA A 17 28.47 -1.49 55.75
CA ALA A 17 28.75 -2.34 54.59
C ALA A 17 28.00 -3.65 54.76
N GLU A 18 27.14 -3.98 53.80
CA GLU A 18 26.72 -5.36 53.52
C GLU A 18 26.83 -5.56 52.02
N ASP A 19 27.89 -6.26 51.64
CA ASP A 19 28.11 -6.81 50.32
C ASP A 19 27.06 -7.89 50.06
N ASP A 20 26.12 -7.65 49.16
CA ASP A 20 25.31 -8.70 48.55
C ASP A 20 25.51 -8.65 47.03
N ASP A 21 26.47 -9.44 46.58
CA ASP A 21 26.73 -9.80 45.18
C ASP A 21 25.56 -10.62 44.63
N SER A 22 24.45 -9.96 44.26
CA SER A 22 23.36 -10.59 43.52
C SER A 22 23.46 -10.28 42.02
N ASP A 23 24.19 -11.18 41.36
CA ASP A 23 24.06 -11.64 39.98
C ASP A 23 23.55 -10.60 38.97
N GLY A 24 24.50 -10.02 38.25
CA GLY A 24 24.29 -9.29 37.01
C GLY A 24 23.67 -10.19 35.94
N SER A 25 22.36 -10.42 36.06
CA SER A 25 21.52 -10.89 34.97
C SER A 25 21.57 -9.80 33.90
N GLY A 26 22.43 -10.02 32.90
CA GLY A 26 22.58 -9.14 31.76
C GLY A 26 21.21 -8.87 31.14
N MET A 27 20.66 -7.69 31.41
CA MET A 27 19.55 -7.19 30.63
C MET A 27 19.97 -7.29 29.16
N PRO A 28 19.16 -7.88 28.27
CA PRO A 28 19.48 -7.91 26.85
C PRO A 28 19.35 -6.49 26.33
N ASP A 29 20.45 -5.74 26.47
CA ASP A 29 20.64 -4.43 25.91
C ASP A 29 20.85 -4.61 24.42
N LYS A 30 19.75 -4.81 23.70
CA LYS A 30 19.77 -4.78 22.26
C LYS A 30 18.46 -4.28 21.73
N ARG A 31 18.23 -2.98 21.95
CA ARG A 31 17.61 -2.16 20.90
C ARG A 31 18.52 -2.25 19.68
N SER A 32 18.38 -3.34 18.93
CA SER A 32 19.00 -3.48 17.63
C SER A 32 18.64 -2.23 16.84
N GLY A 33 19.65 -1.44 16.48
CA GLY A 33 19.48 -0.28 15.61
C GLY A 33 18.81 -0.65 14.28
N ARG A 34 18.53 0.38 13.47
CA ARG A 34 17.91 0.20 12.15
C ARG A 34 18.76 -0.75 11.28
N ARG A 35 18.23 -1.94 10.99
CA ARG A 35 18.86 -2.91 10.09
C ARG A 35 18.46 -2.64 8.63
N LYS A 36 19.38 -2.86 7.69
CA LYS A 36 19.10 -2.85 6.25
C LYS A 36 18.19 -4.03 5.90
N ILE A 37 17.23 -3.79 5.00
CA ILE A 37 16.34 -4.83 4.43
C ILE A 37 16.35 -4.73 2.91
N LYS A 38 16.03 -5.83 2.22
CA LYS A 38 15.83 -5.84 0.75
C LYS A 38 14.57 -5.05 0.37
N ILE A 39 14.54 -4.47 -0.83
CA ILE A 39 13.37 -3.79 -1.40
C ILE A 39 12.59 -4.81 -2.24
N GLU A 40 11.88 -5.68 -1.55
CA GLU A 40 11.02 -6.74 -2.08
C GLU A 40 9.79 -6.89 -1.18
N TYR A 41 8.79 -7.67 -1.59
CA TYR A 41 7.61 -7.92 -0.77
C TYR A 41 7.99 -8.61 0.55
N ILE A 42 7.55 -8.07 1.68
CA ILE A 42 7.86 -8.64 3.01
C ILE A 42 6.85 -9.75 3.28
N ASN A 43 7.25 -11.01 3.14
CA ASN A 43 6.34 -12.16 3.33
C ASN A 43 5.77 -12.27 4.75
N ASP A 44 6.59 -11.98 5.77
CA ASP A 44 6.14 -12.01 7.16
C ASP A 44 5.11 -10.90 7.44
N LYS A 45 3.87 -11.31 7.73
CA LYS A 45 2.72 -10.41 7.91
C LYS A 45 2.92 -9.40 9.04
N SER A 46 3.45 -9.82 10.19
CA SER A 46 3.68 -8.95 11.34
C SER A 46 4.71 -7.86 11.02
N ARG A 47 5.86 -8.25 10.47
CA ARG A 47 6.91 -7.34 10.02
C ARG A 47 6.42 -6.43 8.90
N ARG A 48 5.61 -6.93 7.97
CA ARG A 48 5.02 -6.13 6.90
C ARG A 48 4.07 -5.07 7.45
N HIS A 49 3.18 -5.42 8.38
CA HIS A 49 2.30 -4.47 9.06
C HIS A 49 3.06 -3.39 9.82
N ILE A 50 4.08 -3.76 10.60
CA ILE A 50 4.93 -2.80 11.32
C ILE A 50 5.65 -1.89 10.33
N THR A 51 6.19 -2.44 9.25
CA THR A 51 6.90 -1.69 8.22
C THR A 51 5.97 -0.73 7.49
N PHE A 52 4.77 -1.18 7.11
CA PHE A 52 3.74 -0.34 6.51
C PHE A 52 3.42 0.85 7.41
N SER A 53 3.10 0.61 8.68
CA SER A 53 2.77 1.68 9.63
C SER A 53 3.90 2.71 9.76
N LYS A 54 5.15 2.24 9.93
CA LYS A 54 6.31 3.13 10.05
C LYS A 54 6.62 3.89 8.77
N ARG A 55 6.62 3.22 7.61
CA ARG A 55 6.91 3.86 6.32
C ARG A 55 5.82 4.83 5.91
N LYS A 56 4.55 4.46 6.08
CA LYS A 56 3.39 5.33 5.85
C LYS A 56 3.52 6.62 6.66
N ALA A 57 3.80 6.53 7.96
CA ALA A 57 4.00 7.72 8.79
C ALA A 57 5.18 8.58 8.29
N GLY A 58 6.31 7.95 7.97
CA GLY A 58 7.50 8.65 7.47
C GLY A 58 7.27 9.38 6.14
N ILE A 59 6.65 8.72 5.15
CA ILE A 59 6.40 9.33 3.84
C ILE A 59 5.33 10.42 3.92
N MET A 60 4.31 10.26 4.76
CA MET A 60 3.31 11.31 5.02
C MET A 60 3.98 12.57 5.60
N LYS A 61 4.88 12.40 6.59
CA LYS A 61 5.67 13.50 7.14
C LYS A 61 6.53 14.18 6.08
N LYS A 62 7.16 13.41 5.18
CA LYS A 62 7.96 13.96 4.07
C LYS A 62 7.13 14.73 3.05
N ALA A 63 5.93 14.26 2.73
CA ALA A 63 5.01 14.98 1.84
C ALA A 63 4.62 16.34 2.43
N TYR A 64 4.30 16.38 3.74
CA TYR A 64 4.03 17.61 4.47
C TYR A 64 5.23 18.57 4.52
N GLU A 65 6.41 18.07 4.87
CA GLU A 65 7.64 18.88 4.89
C GLU A 65 7.91 19.49 3.52
N LEU A 66 7.83 18.69 2.45
CA LEU A 66 8.07 19.14 1.09
C LEU A 66 7.10 20.26 0.67
N SER A 67 5.80 20.05 0.84
CA SER A 67 4.80 21.06 0.46
C SER A 67 4.96 22.35 1.25
N THR A 68 5.31 22.24 2.54
CA THR A 68 5.48 23.39 3.44
C THR A 68 6.75 24.18 3.08
N LEU A 69 7.88 23.50 2.88
CA LEU A 69 9.16 24.15 2.61
C LEU A 69 9.22 24.82 1.25
N THR A 70 8.51 24.29 0.26
CA THR A 70 8.62 24.71 -1.15
C THR A 70 7.37 25.38 -1.71
N GLY A 71 6.24 25.33 -0.99
CA GLY A 71 4.94 25.82 -1.47
C GLY A 71 4.35 25.01 -2.64
N THR A 72 4.90 23.84 -2.94
CA THR A 72 4.44 22.99 -4.05
C THR A 72 3.14 22.25 -3.71
N GLN A 73 2.36 21.93 -4.75
CA GLN A 73 1.17 21.11 -4.60
C GLN A 73 1.54 19.63 -4.63
N VAL A 74 1.07 18.88 -3.64
CA VAL A 74 1.44 17.47 -3.44
C VAL A 74 0.19 16.66 -3.13
N LEU A 75 0.05 15.51 -3.79
CA LEU A 75 -0.94 14.49 -3.48
C LEU A 75 -0.20 13.17 -3.23
N LEU A 76 -0.50 12.54 -2.11
CA LEU A 76 -0.04 11.21 -1.75
C LEU A 76 -1.23 10.37 -1.30
N LEU A 77 -1.38 9.19 -1.88
CA LEU A 77 -2.41 8.22 -1.54
C LEU A 77 -1.74 6.87 -1.24
N VAL A 78 -2.11 6.26 -0.12
CA VAL A 78 -1.59 4.95 0.33
C VAL A 78 -2.78 4.09 0.76
N VAL A 79 -2.93 2.90 0.19
CA VAL A 79 -3.98 1.95 0.57
C VAL A 79 -3.36 0.81 1.37
N SER A 80 -3.98 0.43 2.49
CA SER A 80 -3.57 -0.75 3.26
C SER A 80 -4.07 -2.05 2.63
N GLU A 81 -3.53 -3.19 3.05
CA GLU A 81 -4.06 -4.52 2.72
C GLU A 81 -5.51 -4.71 3.17
N THR A 82 -6.00 -3.89 4.10
CA THR A 82 -7.39 -3.89 4.57
C THR A 82 -8.30 -2.93 3.79
N GLY A 83 -7.80 -2.31 2.71
CA GLY A 83 -8.56 -1.36 1.89
C GLY A 83 -8.69 0.04 2.48
N LEU A 84 -8.01 0.36 3.59
CA LEU A 84 -8.07 1.71 4.16
C LEU A 84 -7.19 2.66 3.36
N VAL A 85 -7.79 3.76 2.91
CA VAL A 85 -7.12 4.80 2.12
C VAL A 85 -6.61 5.90 3.05
N TYR A 86 -5.30 6.10 3.09
CA TYR A 86 -4.64 7.19 3.79
C TYR A 86 -4.16 8.21 2.77
N THR A 87 -4.44 9.48 3.02
CA THR A 87 -4.11 10.56 2.08
C THR A 87 -3.39 11.71 2.77
N PHE A 88 -2.49 12.34 2.01
CA PHE A 88 -2.00 13.69 2.24
C PHE A 88 -2.23 14.48 0.96
N THR A 89 -2.79 15.68 1.07
CA THR A 89 -3.12 16.51 -0.07
C THR A 89 -3.02 17.99 0.27
N THR A 90 -2.47 18.79 -0.64
CA THR A 90 -2.48 20.25 -0.52
C THR A 90 -3.83 20.83 -0.96
N PRO A 91 -4.19 22.07 -0.56
CA PRO A 91 -5.54 22.61 -0.76
C PRO A 91 -6.07 22.55 -2.19
N LYS A 92 -5.24 22.80 -3.21
CA LYS A 92 -5.68 22.75 -4.62
C LYS A 92 -6.00 21.33 -5.10
N LEU A 93 -5.37 20.31 -4.50
CA LEU A 93 -5.55 18.90 -4.86
C LEU A 93 -6.55 18.17 -3.96
N GLN A 94 -6.97 18.81 -2.86
CA GLN A 94 -7.96 18.26 -1.93
C GLN A 94 -9.26 17.78 -2.59
N PRO A 95 -9.83 18.48 -3.61
CA PRO A 95 -11.01 18.01 -4.31
C PRO A 95 -10.92 16.60 -4.89
N LEU A 96 -9.72 16.12 -5.24
CA LEU A 96 -9.52 14.78 -5.81
C LEU A 96 -9.86 13.66 -4.82
N VAL A 97 -9.80 13.92 -3.52
CA VAL A 97 -10.09 12.94 -2.47
C VAL A 97 -11.34 13.26 -1.66
N THR A 98 -11.90 14.47 -1.80
CA THR A 98 -13.11 14.90 -1.07
C THR A 98 -14.37 14.90 -1.93
N LYS A 99 -14.28 15.30 -3.20
CA LYS A 99 -15.44 15.35 -4.10
C LYS A 99 -15.83 13.95 -4.61
N PRO A 100 -17.12 13.72 -4.92
CA PRO A 100 -17.58 12.44 -5.44
C PRO A 100 -16.87 11.99 -6.71
N GLU A 101 -16.63 12.91 -7.65
CA GLU A 101 -15.94 12.61 -8.92
C GLU A 101 -14.56 11.96 -8.70
N GLY A 102 -13.74 12.56 -7.84
CA GLY A 102 -12.42 12.04 -7.51
C GLY A 102 -12.46 10.75 -6.70
N LYS A 103 -13.37 10.65 -5.72
CA LYS A 103 -13.57 9.43 -4.93
C LYS A 103 -13.99 8.25 -5.80
N ASN A 104 -14.92 8.47 -6.73
CA ASN A 104 -15.40 7.44 -7.65
C ASN A 104 -14.27 6.94 -8.54
N LEU A 105 -13.45 7.86 -9.08
CA LEU A 105 -12.28 7.48 -9.87
C LEU A 105 -11.30 6.62 -9.06
N ILE A 106 -10.95 7.04 -7.84
CA ILE A 106 -10.07 6.27 -6.95
C ILE A 106 -10.67 4.88 -6.69
N GLN A 107 -11.96 4.80 -6.39
CA GLN A 107 -12.65 3.54 -6.12
C GLN A 107 -12.65 2.62 -7.35
N SER A 108 -12.94 3.15 -8.55
CA SER A 108 -12.88 2.39 -9.80
C SER A 108 -11.49 1.81 -10.04
N CYS A 109 -10.43 2.57 -9.77
CA CYS A 109 -9.05 2.08 -9.91
C CYS A 109 -8.72 0.97 -8.91
N LEU A 110 -9.18 1.07 -7.65
CA LEU A 110 -8.89 0.09 -6.60
C LEU A 110 -9.71 -1.20 -6.72
N ASN A 111 -10.85 -1.15 -7.41
CA ASN A 111 -11.70 -2.32 -7.68
C ASN A 111 -11.36 -3.01 -9.00
N ALA A 112 -10.44 -2.45 -9.79
CA ALA A 112 -9.99 -3.11 -11.01
C ALA A 112 -9.36 -4.47 -10.63
N PRO A 113 -9.61 -5.54 -11.42
CA PRO A 113 -9.01 -6.83 -11.15
C PRO A 113 -7.49 -6.68 -11.17
N ASP A 114 -6.81 -7.33 -10.22
CA ASP A 114 -5.36 -7.42 -10.27
C ASP A 114 -4.95 -8.05 -11.61
N PRO A 115 -3.94 -7.50 -12.29
CA PRO A 115 -3.36 -8.16 -13.45
C PRO A 115 -2.64 -9.43 -12.99
N ILE A 116 -3.39 -10.52 -12.82
CA ILE A 116 -2.84 -11.83 -12.49
C ILE A 116 -2.06 -12.32 -13.71
N GLU A 117 -0.80 -12.70 -13.45
CA GLU A 117 0.12 -13.44 -14.31
C GLU A 117 -0.59 -14.52 -15.15
N SER A 118 -1.00 -14.17 -16.37
CA SER A 118 -1.61 -15.09 -17.34
C SER A 118 -0.56 -15.73 -18.25
N ALA A 119 0.65 -15.99 -17.73
CA ALA A 119 1.77 -16.51 -18.52
C ALA A 119 2.48 -17.74 -17.95
N SER A 120 1.97 -18.42 -16.91
CA SER A 120 2.63 -19.61 -16.39
C SER A 120 1.70 -20.65 -15.75
N SER A 121 0.76 -21.22 -16.50
CA SER A 121 0.33 -22.62 -16.33
C SER A 121 -0.79 -23.03 -17.30
N SER A 122 -0.51 -23.16 -18.59
CA SER A 122 -1.36 -23.94 -19.50
C SER A 122 -0.64 -24.26 -20.82
N SER A 123 0.32 -25.18 -20.77
CA SER A 123 0.83 -25.86 -21.97
C SER A 123 1.38 -27.23 -21.60
N MET A 124 0.49 -28.14 -21.21
CA MET A 124 0.71 -29.59 -21.32
C MET A 124 -0.58 -30.23 -21.82
N ASP A 125 -0.40 -31.21 -22.70
CA ASP A 125 -1.39 -32.07 -23.38
C ASP A 125 -2.04 -31.58 -24.68
N HIS A 126 -1.23 -31.58 -25.75
CA HIS A 126 -1.69 -31.92 -27.10
C HIS A 126 -0.95 -33.15 -27.63
N HIS A 127 -1.57 -34.33 -27.49
CA HIS A 127 -1.44 -35.58 -28.26
C HIS A 127 -2.65 -36.43 -27.80
N HIS A 128 -3.49 -37.11 -28.58
CA HIS A 128 -3.35 -37.74 -29.89
C HIS A 128 -4.73 -38.32 -30.24
N GLN A 129 -5.32 -38.00 -31.41
CA GLN A 129 -5.98 -39.00 -32.26
C GLN A 129 -6.30 -38.40 -33.65
N GLN A 130 -5.58 -38.88 -34.67
CA GLN A 130 -5.92 -38.74 -36.08
C GLN A 130 -6.24 -40.14 -36.63
N ALA A 131 -7.12 -40.17 -37.66
CA ALA A 131 -7.58 -41.32 -38.47
C ALA A 131 -8.81 -42.03 -37.88
N GLN A 132 -9.95 -42.29 -38.56
CA GLN A 132 -10.42 -42.35 -39.96
C GLN A 132 -11.93 -41.95 -39.93
N GLN A 133 -12.66 -41.52 -40.96
CA GLN A 133 -12.91 -42.21 -42.23
C GLN A 133 -13.73 -41.29 -43.16
N GLN A 134 -13.49 -41.45 -44.46
CA GLN A 134 -14.05 -40.69 -45.58
C GLN A 134 -15.49 -41.09 -45.95
N SER A 135 -16.06 -40.29 -46.87
CA SER A 135 -17.28 -40.49 -47.70
C SER A 135 -18.49 -39.70 -47.16
N ARG A 136 -19.13 -38.76 -47.86
CA ARG A 136 -19.37 -38.52 -49.30
C ARG A 136 -19.73 -37.03 -49.54
N SER A 137 -19.31 -36.48 -50.68
CA SER A 137 -20.04 -35.61 -51.65
C SER A 137 -21.07 -34.57 -51.15
N VAL A 138 -21.17 -33.31 -51.60
CA VAL A 138 -20.96 -32.71 -52.93
C VAL A 138 -20.90 -31.17 -52.83
N MET A 139 -20.31 -30.59 -53.87
CA MET A 139 -20.13 -29.18 -54.23
C MET A 139 -21.38 -28.29 -54.13
N THR A 140 -21.19 -27.03 -53.71
CA THR A 140 -21.70 -25.88 -54.49
C THR A 140 -20.92 -24.60 -54.17
N THR A 141 -20.58 -23.89 -55.24
CA THR A 141 -19.79 -22.67 -55.35
C THR A 141 -20.68 -21.42 -55.32
N ASN A 142 -20.22 -20.28 -54.78
CA ASN A 142 -19.99 -19.02 -55.54
C ASN A 142 -20.04 -17.72 -54.71
N ASN A 143 -19.08 -16.86 -55.07
CA ASN A 143 -19.07 -15.39 -55.20
C ASN A 143 -19.03 -14.44 -53.98
N ALA A 144 -17.98 -13.62 -54.02
CA ALA A 144 -17.75 -12.33 -53.36
C ALA A 144 -18.47 -11.16 -54.11
N PRO A 145 -18.11 -9.87 -53.95
CA PRO A 145 -17.96 -9.00 -52.76
C PRO A 145 -18.80 -7.69 -52.90
N THR A 146 -19.10 -6.94 -51.83
CA THR A 146 -19.26 -5.45 -51.86
C THR A 146 -19.31 -4.82 -50.46
N SER A 147 -18.61 -3.70 -50.27
CA SER A 147 -18.48 -2.86 -49.06
C SER A 147 -19.35 -1.56 -49.12
N PRO A 148 -19.17 -0.53 -48.26
CA PRO A 148 -19.85 -0.16 -46.97
C PRO A 148 -20.67 1.17 -47.11
N PRO A 149 -20.80 2.11 -46.13
CA PRO A 149 -21.21 2.08 -44.70
C PRO A 149 -22.53 2.91 -44.45
N THR A 150 -23.12 2.86 -43.25
CA THR A 150 -23.97 3.98 -42.77
C THR A 150 -23.88 4.16 -41.25
N VAL A 151 -23.51 5.38 -40.87
CA VAL A 151 -23.54 5.94 -39.51
C VAL A 151 -24.99 6.25 -39.16
N SER A 152 -25.43 5.93 -37.94
CA SER A 152 -26.60 6.58 -37.36
C SER A 152 -26.35 6.94 -35.89
N THR A 153 -26.28 8.24 -35.66
CA THR A 153 -26.24 8.91 -34.38
C THR A 153 -27.64 8.87 -33.77
N THR A 154 -27.81 8.21 -32.62
CA THR A 154 -28.97 8.45 -31.76
C THR A 154 -28.48 9.00 -30.43
N HIS A 155 -28.72 10.29 -30.28
CA HIS A 155 -28.77 11.01 -29.02
C HIS A 155 -29.83 10.34 -28.12
N ASN A 156 -29.49 10.02 -26.86
CA ASN A 156 -30.54 9.95 -25.84
C ASN A 156 -30.08 10.63 -24.56
N ARG A 157 -30.81 11.70 -24.29
CA ARG A 157 -30.67 12.67 -23.21
C ARG A 157 -31.54 12.19 -22.05
N PHE A 158 -30.93 12.15 -20.86
CA PHE A 158 -31.50 12.42 -19.52
C PHE A 158 -32.83 11.75 -19.14
N TYR A 159 -32.76 10.89 -18.12
CA TYR A 159 -33.15 11.27 -16.75
C TYR A 159 -32.11 10.75 -15.77
#